data_AF-A0ABD6SFQ2-F1
#
_entry.id   AF-A0ABD6SFQ2-F1
#
_cell.length_a   1.000
_cell.length_b   1.000
_cell.length_c   1.000
_cell.angle_alpha   90.00
_cell.angle_beta   90.00
_cell.angle_gamma   90.00
#
_symmetry.space_group_name_H-M   'P 1'
#
loop_
_entity.id
_entity.type
_entity.pdbx_description
1 polymer ?
#
loop_
_entity_poly.entity_id
_entity_poly.type
_entity_poly.pdbx_seq_one_letter_code
_entity_poly.pdbx_strand_id
1 'polypeptide(L)'
;MIDGEEDGTFDEGQYVAYQSLMKNWEEVQISLLHSILDYYKQRRCELGYDIGVRENYPLVETIDQILEMVSLDGIVVPYADIMEGREIGITFKCTWDRENGVGVRLLNEKVIKVGYQDITF
;
A
#
# COMPACT_ATOMS: atom_id res chain seq x y z
N MET A 1 9.57 3.74 -15.71
CA MET A 1 10.07 4.50 -16.87
C MET A 1 9.61 5.92 -16.63
N ILE A 2 10.53 6.84 -16.35
CA ILE A 2 10.18 8.25 -16.12
C ILE A 2 10.17 8.88 -17.51
N ASP A 3 9.03 9.39 -17.95
CA ASP A 3 8.95 10.18 -19.17
C ASP A 3 9.71 11.49 -18.92
N GLY A 4 10.86 11.63 -19.58
CA GLY A 4 11.89 12.61 -19.24
C GLY A 4 11.76 13.94 -19.97
N GLU A 5 10.58 14.27 -20.50
CA GLU A 5 10.38 15.44 -21.36
C GLU A 5 9.41 16.51 -20.83
N GLU A 6 8.72 16.29 -19.70
CA GLU A 6 8.07 17.39 -19.00
C GLU A 6 8.97 17.90 -17.89
N ASP A 7 9.26 19.21 -17.89
CA ASP A 7 9.62 19.95 -16.68
C ASP A 7 8.41 19.89 -15.73
N GLY A 8 8.15 18.70 -15.20
CA GLY A 8 6.93 18.32 -14.52
C GLY A 8 6.90 18.93 -13.13
N THR A 9 6.52 20.21 -13.06
CA THR A 9 6.12 20.80 -11.79
C THR A 9 4.94 19.99 -11.26
N PHE A 10 5.05 19.48 -10.03
CA PHE A 10 3.91 18.85 -9.36
C PHE A 10 2.71 19.77 -9.42
N ASP A 11 1.55 19.22 -9.77
CA ASP A 11 0.29 19.96 -9.65
C ASP A 11 0.03 20.30 -8.16
N GLU A 12 -0.66 21.42 -7.92
CA GLU A 12 -0.97 21.88 -6.56
C GLU A 12 -1.74 20.81 -5.77
N GLY A 13 -2.64 20.08 -6.44
CA GLY A 13 -3.39 19.00 -5.83
C GLY A 13 -2.52 17.80 -5.44
N GLN A 14 -1.48 17.48 -6.21
CA GLN A 14 -0.50 16.44 -5.84
C GLN A 14 0.28 16.85 -4.58
N TYR A 15 0.71 18.11 -4.52
CA TYR A 15 1.39 18.63 -3.32
C TYR A 15 0.48 18.57 -2.10
N VAL A 16 -0.77 19.02 -2.22
CA VAL A 16 -1.77 18.99 -1.13
C VAL A 16 -2.08 17.57 -0.67
N ALA A 17 -2.20 16.61 -1.60
CA ALA A 17 -2.37 15.19 -1.29
C ALA A 17 -1.21 14.65 -0.45
N TYR A 18 0.03 14.83 -0.92
CA TYR A 18 1.20 14.36 -0.20
C TYR A 18 1.37 15.04 1.18
N GLN A 19 1.17 16.35 1.27
CA GLN A 19 1.25 17.07 2.54
C GLN A 19 0.18 16.59 3.54
N SER A 20 -1.04 16.33 3.05
CA SER A 20 -2.12 15.79 3.88
C SER A 20 -1.79 14.39 4.39
N LEU A 21 -1.21 13.53 3.54
CA LEU A 21 -0.72 12.22 3.96
C LEU A 21 0.35 12.33 5.05
N MET A 22 1.38 13.13 4.83
CA MET A 22 2.49 13.27 5.77
C MET A 22 2.04 13.85 7.11
N LYS A 23 1.06 14.76 7.12
CA LYS A 23 0.47 15.29 8.36
C LYS A 23 -0.26 14.22 9.18
N ASN A 24 -0.86 13.23 8.53
CA ASN A 24 -1.62 12.17 9.18
C ASN A 24 -0.85 10.83 9.23
N TRP A 25 0.46 10.85 8.96
CA TRP A 25 1.23 9.65 8.66
C TRP A 25 1.20 8.60 9.77
N GLU A 26 1.27 9.01 11.05
CA GLU A 26 1.23 8.08 12.19
C GLU A 26 -0.07 7.28 12.25
N GLU A 27 -1.22 7.94 12.06
CA GLU A 27 -2.53 7.27 12.04
C GLU A 27 -2.67 6.38 10.80
N VAL A 28 -2.23 6.90 9.64
CA VAL A 28 -2.26 6.17 8.38
C VAL A 28 -1.42 4.90 8.46
N GLN A 29 -0.22 4.94 9.04
CA GLN A 29 0.65 3.77 9.23
C GLN A 29 -0.07 2.65 9.98
N ILE A 30 -0.79 2.97 11.06
CA ILE A 30 -1.54 1.98 11.83
C ILE A 30 -2.67 1.39 10.97
N SER A 31 -3.41 2.21 10.22
CA SER A 31 -4.46 1.73 9.31
C SER A 31 -3.89 0.84 8.20
N LEU A 32 -2.75 1.20 7.62
CA LEU A 32 -2.09 0.43 6.55
C LEU A 32 -1.71 -0.96 7.06
N LEU A 33 -1.05 -1.06 8.21
CA LEU A 33 -0.61 -2.34 8.76
C LEU A 33 -1.80 -3.27 9.09
N HIS A 34 -2.87 -2.73 9.66
CA HIS A 34 -4.09 -3.52 9.89
C HIS A 34 -4.70 -4.02 8.59
N SER A 35 -4.86 -3.16 7.58
CA SER A 35 -5.43 -3.57 6.30
C SER A 35 -4.56 -4.58 5.55
N ILE A 36 -3.23 -4.46 5.65
CA ILE A 36 -2.29 -5.44 5.08
C ILE A 36 -2.37 -6.78 5.83
N LEU A 37 -2.51 -6.77 7.16
CA LEU A 37 -2.70 -7.98 7.97
C LEU A 37 -3.97 -8.73 7.56
N ASP A 38 -5.07 -8.01 7.38
CA ASP A 38 -6.34 -8.60 6.96
C ASP A 38 -6.23 -9.19 5.55
N TYR A 39 -5.64 -8.44 4.61
CA TYR A 39 -5.34 -8.93 3.27
C TYR A 39 -4.44 -10.18 3.29
N TYR A 40 -3.40 -10.19 4.12
CA TYR A 40 -2.49 -11.32 4.27
C TYR A 40 -3.23 -12.58 4.74
N LYS A 41 -4.05 -12.46 5.78
CA LYS A 41 -4.86 -13.56 6.34
C LYS A 41 -5.87 -14.07 5.32
N GLN A 42 -6.53 -13.17 4.59
CA GLN A 42 -7.44 -13.54 3.51
C GLN A 42 -6.71 -14.35 2.43
N ARG A 43 -5.58 -13.86 1.92
CA ARG A 43 -4.78 -14.56 0.89
C ARG A 43 -4.28 -15.92 1.38
N ARG A 44 -3.86 -16.02 2.65
CA ARG A 44 -3.47 -17.29 3.27
C ARG A 44 -4.61 -18.32 3.22
N CYS A 45 -5.83 -17.89 3.54
CA CYS A 45 -7.03 -18.72 3.48
C CYS A 45 -7.37 -19.13 2.04
N GLU A 46 -7.38 -18.18 1.09
CA GLU A 46 -7.65 -18.43 -0.33
C GLU A 46 -6.68 -19.44 -0.96
N LEU A 47 -5.43 -19.46 -0.50
CA LEU A 47 -4.39 -20.38 -0.96
C LEU A 47 -4.42 -21.74 -0.24
N GLY A 48 -5.31 -21.94 0.74
CA GLY A 48 -5.36 -23.16 1.56
C GLY A 48 -4.14 -23.33 2.46
N TYR A 49 -3.52 -22.22 2.87
CA TYR A 49 -2.35 -22.21 3.78
C TYR A 49 -2.76 -22.04 5.24
N ASP A 50 -4.05 -21.94 5.54
CA ASP A 50 -4.63 -21.96 6.88
C ASP A 50 -4.26 -23.24 7.68
N ILE A 51 -3.91 -24.33 6.99
CA ILE A 51 -3.51 -25.60 7.60
C ILE A 51 -2.00 -25.82 7.44
N GLY A 52 -1.30 -25.96 8.56
CA GLY A 52 0.12 -26.34 8.62
C GLY A 52 1.12 -25.18 8.45
N VAL A 53 2.41 -25.51 8.54
CA VAL A 53 3.50 -24.54 8.46
C VAL A 53 3.90 -24.33 7.00
N ARG A 54 4.03 -23.06 6.61
CA ARG A 54 4.50 -22.62 5.29
C ARG A 54 5.64 -21.63 5.50
N GLU A 55 6.86 -22.02 5.18
CA GLU A 55 8.05 -21.18 5.46
C GLU A 55 8.00 -19.83 4.73
N ASN A 56 7.60 -19.83 3.45
CA ASN A 56 7.52 -18.62 2.62
C ASN A 56 6.23 -17.82 2.83
N TYR A 57 5.32 -18.32 3.66
CA TYR A 57 4.05 -17.67 3.94
C TYR A 57 3.70 -18.05 5.38
N PRO A 58 4.34 -17.49 6.42
CA PRO A 58 4.16 -17.93 7.81
C PRO A 58 2.78 -17.58 8.39
N LEU A 59 2.42 -18.16 9.54
CA LEU A 59 1.24 -17.69 10.27
C LEU A 59 1.57 -16.32 10.89
N VAL A 60 0.70 -15.34 10.67
CA VAL A 60 0.87 -13.97 11.16
C VAL A 60 -0.42 -13.52 11.82
N GLU A 61 -0.32 -13.00 13.04
CA GLU A 61 -1.47 -12.64 13.86
C GLU A 61 -1.51 -11.15 14.21
N THR A 62 -0.36 -10.46 14.22
CA THR A 62 -0.23 -9.07 14.66
C THR A 62 0.31 -8.14 13.57
N ILE A 63 0.08 -6.84 13.74
CA ILE A 63 0.61 -5.80 12.86
C ILE A 63 2.14 -5.66 12.97
N ASP A 64 2.73 -5.95 14.13
CA ASP A 64 4.18 -5.89 14.33
C ASP A 64 4.91 -6.92 13.47
N GLN A 65 4.34 -8.13 13.35
CA GLN A 65 4.87 -9.15 12.45
C GLN A 65 4.75 -8.73 10.99
N ILE A 66 3.65 -8.08 10.59
CA ILE A 66 3.52 -7.52 9.24
C ILE A 66 4.56 -6.45 8.99
N LEU A 67 4.81 -5.56 9.96
CA LEU A 67 5.82 -4.51 9.87
C LEU A 67 7.22 -5.07 9.59
N GLU A 68 7.58 -6.23 10.16
CA GLU A 68 8.84 -6.92 9.89
C GLU A 68 8.89 -7.57 8.48
N MET A 69 7.72 -7.85 7.89
CA MET A 69 7.59 -8.59 6.64
C MET A 69 7.34 -7.70 5.41
N VAL A 70 7.05 -6.41 5.60
CA VAL A 70 6.86 -5.44 4.51
C VAL A 70 7.87 -4.31 4.59
N SER A 71 8.19 -3.73 3.44
CA SER A 71 9.00 -2.52 3.36
C SER A 71 8.38 -1.57 2.33
N LEU A 72 8.32 -0.28 2.69
CA LEU A 72 7.81 0.75 1.80
C LEU A 72 8.64 0.77 0.52
N ASP A 73 7.96 0.70 -0.62
CA ASP A 73 8.58 0.65 -1.94
C ASP A 73 8.34 1.95 -2.72
N GLY A 74 7.14 2.52 -2.60
CA GLY A 74 6.79 3.77 -3.27
C GLY A 74 5.49 4.40 -2.77
N ILE A 75 5.35 5.69 -3.08
CA ILE A 75 4.11 6.45 -2.92
C ILE A 75 3.75 7.02 -4.29
N VAL A 76 2.54 6.72 -4.76
CA VAL A 76 2.01 7.16 -6.06
C VAL A 76 0.96 8.22 -5.80
N VAL A 77 1.20 9.43 -6.33
CA VAL A 77 0.29 10.57 -6.17
C VAL A 77 -0.26 10.94 -7.56
N PRO A 78 -1.48 10.48 -7.92
CA PRO A 78 -2.09 10.81 -9.20
C PRO A 78 -2.41 12.30 -9.30
N TYR A 79 -2.56 12.82 -10.53
CA TYR A 79 -3.02 14.18 -10.76
C TYR A 79 -4.44 14.38 -10.19
N ALA A 80 -4.67 15.52 -9.55
CA ALA A 80 -5.89 15.79 -8.79
C ALA A 80 -7.15 15.85 -9.67
N ASP A 81 -6.98 16.21 -10.93
CA ASP A 81 -8.05 16.40 -11.91
C ASP A 81 -8.75 15.09 -12.30
N ILE A 82 -8.14 13.95 -11.97
CA ILE A 82 -8.57 12.63 -12.44
C ILE A 82 -9.56 11.98 -11.46
N MET A 83 -9.54 12.34 -10.17
CA MET A 83 -10.23 11.58 -9.12
C MET A 83 -11.05 12.46 -8.17
N GLU A 84 -12.15 11.92 -7.64
CA GLU A 84 -12.94 12.59 -6.59
C GLU A 84 -12.21 12.50 -5.23
N GLY A 85 -11.42 13.52 -4.90
CA GLY A 85 -10.72 13.63 -3.61
C GLY A 85 -9.22 13.34 -3.69
N ARG A 86 -8.55 13.26 -2.53
CA ARG A 86 -7.10 13.01 -2.46
C ARG A 86 -6.85 11.51 -2.49
N GLU A 87 -6.67 10.95 -3.68
CA GLU A 87 -6.26 9.56 -3.84
C GLU A 87 -4.74 9.43 -3.75
N ILE A 88 -4.26 8.41 -3.03
CA ILE A 88 -2.84 8.06 -2.96
C ILE A 88 -2.69 6.55 -3.02
N GLY A 89 -1.76 6.07 -3.85
CA GLY A 89 -1.29 4.70 -3.83
C GLY A 89 -0.04 4.55 -2.95
N ILE A 90 0.05 3.48 -2.18
CA ILE A 90 1.25 3.11 -1.45
C ILE A 90 1.61 1.67 -1.81
N THR A 91 2.85 1.46 -2.24
CA THR A 91 3.36 0.16 -2.62
C THR A 91 4.38 -0.33 -1.60
N PHE A 92 4.36 -1.63 -1.34
CA PHE A 92 5.26 -2.32 -0.43
C PHE A 92 5.86 -3.54 -1.10
N LYS A 93 7.14 -3.79 -0.85
CA LYS A 93 7.72 -5.13 -1.03
C LYS A 93 7.32 -5.99 0.16
N CYS A 94 7.10 -7.28 -0.07
CA CYS A 94 6.79 -8.22 0.99
C CYS A 94 7.64 -9.49 0.91
N THR A 95 7.82 -10.17 2.04
CA THR A 95 8.65 -11.39 2.12
C THR A 95 7.99 -12.62 1.49
N TRP A 96 6.66 -12.64 1.42
CA TRP A 96 5.86 -13.79 0.99
C TRP A 96 5.54 -13.81 -0.51
N ASP A 97 5.64 -12.67 -1.19
CA ASP A 97 5.40 -12.53 -2.63
C ASP A 97 6.33 -11.44 -3.19
N ARG A 98 7.57 -11.85 -3.48
CA ARG A 98 8.63 -10.94 -3.92
C ARG A 98 8.44 -10.40 -5.34
N GLU A 99 7.56 -11.02 -6.12
CA GLU A 99 7.30 -10.63 -7.51
C GLU A 99 6.20 -9.57 -7.57
N ASN A 100 5.11 -9.73 -6.80
CA ASN A 100 3.94 -8.87 -6.91
C ASN A 100 3.85 -7.77 -5.84
N GLY A 101 4.48 -7.99 -4.67
CA GLY A 101 4.39 -7.06 -3.53
C GLY A 101 2.95 -6.82 -3.05
N VAL A 102 2.74 -5.71 -2.34
CA VAL A 102 1.42 -5.27 -1.85
C VAL A 102 1.18 -3.82 -2.22
N GLY A 103 0.02 -3.53 -2.81
CA GLY A 103 -0.48 -2.18 -3.07
C GLY A 103 -1.63 -1.83 -2.13
N VAL A 104 -1.67 -0.58 -1.67
CA VAL A 104 -2.76 -0.02 -0.87
C VAL A 104 -3.21 1.29 -1.49
N ARG A 105 -4.51 1.44 -1.72
CA ARG A 105 -5.13 2.71 -2.15
C ARG A 105 -5.76 3.42 -0.96
N LEU A 106 -5.47 4.70 -0.85
CA LEU A 106 -6.02 5.63 0.11
C LEU A 106 -6.93 6.64 -0.58
N LEU A 107 -8.05 6.99 0.03
CA LEU A 107 -8.87 8.14 -0.35
C LEU A 107 -9.08 9.02 0.88
N ASN A 108 -8.58 10.26 0.82
CA ASN A 108 -8.56 11.18 1.96
C ASN A 108 -7.98 10.48 3.20
N GLU A 109 -6.78 9.90 3.03
CA GLU A 109 -6.00 9.21 4.06
C GLU A 109 -6.64 7.93 4.64
N LYS A 110 -7.77 7.46 4.09
CA LYS A 110 -8.43 6.21 4.51
C LYS A 110 -8.18 5.09 3.52
N VAL A 111 -7.86 3.89 4.01
CA VAL A 111 -7.71 2.69 3.15
C VAL A 111 -9.03 2.33 2.49
N ILE A 112 -9.03 2.27 1.17
CA ILE A 112 -10.20 1.84 0.37
C ILE A 112 -9.97 0.51 -0.35
N LYS A 113 -8.72 0.10 -0.57
CA LYS A 113 -8.38 -1.15 -1.26
C LYS A 113 -6.98 -1.63 -0.92
N VAL A 114 -6.81 -2.94 -0.79
CA VAL A 114 -5.52 -3.63 -0.69
C VAL A 114 -5.47 -4.74 -1.75
N GLY A 115 -4.30 -4.95 -2.35
CA GLY A 115 -4.08 -5.95 -3.40
C GLY A 115 -2.61 -6.06 -3.75
N TYR A 116 -2.29 -6.52 -4.96
CA TYR A 116 -0.94 -6.41 -5.50
C TYR A 116 -0.58 -4.96 -5.82
N GLN A 117 0.71 -4.68 -6.06
CA GLN A 117 1.17 -3.31 -6.31
C GLN A 117 0.53 -2.66 -7.55
N ASP A 118 0.06 -3.45 -8.52
CA ASP A 118 -0.56 -2.97 -9.76
C ASP A 118 -1.82 -2.13 -9.53
N ILE A 119 -2.53 -2.33 -8.42
CA ILE A 119 -3.76 -1.59 -8.15
C ILE A 119 -3.53 -0.08 -7.92
N THR A 120 -2.28 0.35 -7.71
CA THR A 120 -1.93 1.76 -7.43
C THR A 120 -1.60 2.57 -8.68
N PHE A 121 -1.61 1.94 -9.86
CA PHE A 121 -1.26 2.56 -11.15
C PHE A 121 -2.46 2.64 -12.09
#